data_AF-A0A090KH18-F1
#
_entry.id   AF-A0A090KH18-F1
#
_cell.length_a   1.000
_cell.length_b   1.000
_cell.length_c   1.000
_cell.angle_alpha   90.00
_cell.angle_beta   90.00
_cell.angle_gamma   90.00
#
_symmetry.space_group_name_H-M   'P 1'
#
loop_
_entity.id
_entity.type
_entity.pdbx_description
1 polymer ?
#
loop_
_entity_poly.entity_id
_entity_poly.type
_entity_poly.pdbx_seq_one_letter_code
_entity_poly.pdbx_strand_id
1 'polypeptide(L)'
;MCSKNRLSCAGMRDRGICDNRLTIRRDEVEARVVKAMEERLWNQELFEEFCQEFTREMNRLHGEATAAAAGADREMATLDRQIAKLVRWIAEEWTGDNNAAASGVRRELAGLEQKKAELAATAAAAESAQRARPLLHPEMGIVYRHWVMEARDGLHDPDRRQDAVMALRAMVDEIVLTAG
;
A
#
# COMPACT_ATOMS: atom_id res chain seq x y z
N MET A 1 -28.16 -39.25 -1.53
CA MET A 1 -27.39 -38.72 -2.67
C MET A 1 -27.82 -37.27 -2.90
N CYS A 2 -26.95 -36.29 -2.62
CA CYS A 2 -27.21 -34.91 -3.05
C CYS A 2 -26.97 -34.85 -4.55
N SER A 3 -27.90 -34.29 -5.34
CA SER A 3 -27.71 -34.18 -6.79
C SER A 3 -26.43 -33.38 -7.09
N LYS A 4 -25.79 -33.64 -8.24
CA LYS A 4 -24.55 -32.93 -8.68
C LYS A 4 -24.66 -31.40 -8.62
N ASN A 5 -25.88 -30.86 -8.54
CA ASN A 5 -26.17 -29.43 -8.61
C ASN A 5 -26.62 -28.78 -7.28
N ARG A 6 -26.43 -29.45 -6.14
CA ARG A 6 -26.71 -28.88 -4.80
C ARG A 6 -25.47 -28.84 -3.91
N LEU A 7 -25.33 -27.75 -3.16
CA LEU A 7 -24.34 -27.56 -2.12
C LEU A 7 -24.94 -27.99 -0.78
N SER A 8 -24.12 -28.64 0.04
CA SER A 8 -24.49 -29.20 1.35
C SER A 8 -23.27 -29.16 2.28
N CYS A 9 -23.50 -29.03 3.59
CA CYS A 9 -22.41 -29.07 4.57
C CYS A 9 -21.71 -30.44 4.52
N ALA A 10 -20.42 -30.45 4.19
CA ALA A 10 -19.63 -31.68 4.16
C ALA A 10 -19.49 -32.32 5.56
N GLY A 11 -19.42 -31.50 6.61
CA GLY A 11 -19.40 -31.99 7.99
C GLY A 11 -20.65 -32.76 8.38
N MET A 12 -21.84 -32.32 7.92
CA MET A 12 -23.10 -33.04 8.12
C MET A 12 -23.15 -34.28 7.22
N ARG A 13 -22.87 -34.12 5.92
CA ARG A 13 -23.05 -35.17 4.90
C ARG A 13 -22.07 -36.33 5.05
N ASP A 14 -20.79 -36.03 5.27
CA ASP A 14 -19.71 -37.03 5.16
C ASP A 14 -19.27 -37.56 6.53
N ARG A 15 -19.45 -36.77 7.60
CA ARG A 15 -18.91 -37.08 8.94
C ARG A 15 -19.94 -37.05 10.07
N GLY A 16 -21.14 -36.49 9.85
CA GLY A 16 -22.16 -36.35 10.90
C GLY A 16 -21.78 -35.43 12.07
N ILE A 17 -20.76 -34.57 11.92
CA ILE A 17 -20.23 -33.70 12.99
C ILE A 17 -20.80 -32.28 12.96
N CYS A 18 -21.75 -32.01 12.06
CA CYS A 18 -22.44 -30.73 11.94
C CYS A 18 -23.94 -31.00 11.80
N ASP A 19 -24.74 -30.18 12.48
CA ASP A 19 -26.21 -30.25 12.50
C ASP A 19 -26.87 -29.49 11.34
N ASN A 20 -26.10 -28.73 10.54
CA ASN A 20 -26.61 -28.01 9.38
C ASN A 20 -27.08 -28.97 8.27
N ARG A 21 -28.40 -29.15 8.19
CA ARG A 21 -29.08 -29.98 7.18
C ARG A 21 -29.55 -29.22 5.94
N LEU A 22 -29.29 -27.92 5.87
CA LEU A 22 -29.73 -27.10 4.75
C LEU A 22 -28.96 -27.46 3.48
N THR A 23 -29.65 -27.32 2.35
CA THR A 23 -29.04 -27.46 1.03
C THR A 23 -29.53 -26.35 0.13
N ILE A 24 -28.64 -25.84 -0.71
CA ILE A 24 -28.93 -24.78 -1.67
C ILE A 24 -28.48 -25.23 -3.05
N ARG A 25 -29.16 -24.76 -4.10
CA ARG A 25 -28.69 -25.06 -5.46
C ARG A 25 -27.41 -24.30 -5.75
N ARG A 26 -26.53 -24.92 -6.54
CA ARG A 26 -25.24 -24.31 -6.91
C ARG A 26 -25.44 -23.05 -7.74
N ASP A 27 -26.29 -23.11 -8.76
CA ASP A 27 -26.61 -21.97 -9.64
C ASP A 27 -27.24 -20.80 -8.87
N GLU A 28 -28.03 -21.10 -7.84
CA GLU A 28 -28.57 -20.07 -6.95
C GLU A 28 -27.47 -19.36 -6.14
N VAL A 29 -26.47 -20.10 -5.63
CA VAL A 29 -25.31 -19.48 -4.96
C VAL A 29 -24.48 -18.68 -5.95
N GLU A 30 -24.19 -19.24 -7.13
CA GLU A 30 -23.43 -18.57 -8.19
C GLU A 30 -24.10 -17.25 -8.57
N ALA A 31 -25.42 -17.23 -8.80
CA ALA A 31 -26.17 -16.01 -9.12
C ALA A 31 -26.14 -14.96 -7.99
N ARG A 32 -26.25 -15.39 -6.72
CA ARG A 32 -26.19 -14.48 -5.57
C ARG A 32 -24.80 -13.87 -5.40
N VAL A 33 -23.74 -14.65 -5.59
CA VAL A 33 -22.35 -14.19 -5.51
C VAL A 33 -22.08 -13.18 -6.62
N VAL A 34 -22.42 -13.51 -7.88
CA VAL A 34 -22.27 -12.59 -9.01
C VAL A 34 -23.02 -11.30 -8.72
N LYS A 35 -24.31 -11.37 -8.35
CA LYS A 35 -25.11 -10.19 -8.01
C LYS A 35 -24.49 -9.33 -6.90
N ALA A 36 -24.00 -9.95 -5.82
CA ALA A 36 -23.36 -9.22 -4.72
C ALA A 36 -22.06 -8.53 -5.16
N MET A 37 -21.32 -9.16 -6.09
CA MET A 37 -20.19 -8.53 -6.75
C MET A 37 -20.67 -7.37 -7.63
N GLU A 38 -21.75 -7.52 -8.40
CA GLU A 38 -22.32 -6.39 -9.18
C GLU A 38 -22.76 -5.21 -8.31
N GLU A 39 -23.32 -5.46 -7.13
CA GLU A 39 -23.79 -4.37 -6.27
C GLU A 39 -22.64 -3.69 -5.50
N ARG A 40 -21.55 -4.41 -5.20
CA ARG A 40 -20.48 -3.92 -4.30
C ARG A 40 -19.16 -3.59 -4.99
N LEU A 41 -18.90 -4.17 -6.16
CA LEU A 41 -17.61 -4.12 -6.87
C LEU A 41 -17.73 -3.37 -8.21
N TRP A 42 -18.94 -2.97 -8.62
CA TRP A 42 -19.25 -2.54 -9.98
C TRP A 42 -19.39 -1.04 -10.16
N ASN A 43 -18.48 -0.28 -9.56
CA ASN A 43 -18.18 1.01 -10.13
C ASN A 43 -16.85 0.95 -10.85
N GLN A 44 -16.85 0.22 -11.98
CA GLN A 44 -15.66 -0.10 -12.75
C GLN A 44 -14.97 1.16 -13.27
N GLU A 45 -15.75 2.15 -13.70
CA GLU A 45 -15.24 3.47 -14.13
C GLU A 45 -14.57 4.20 -12.96
N LEU A 46 -15.22 4.24 -11.79
CA LEU A 46 -14.61 4.84 -10.60
C LEU A 46 -13.38 4.07 -10.09
N PHE A 47 -13.31 2.74 -10.25
CA PHE A 47 -12.16 1.97 -9.79
C PHE A 47 -10.94 2.16 -10.68
N GLU A 48 -11.15 2.18 -12.01
CA GLU A 48 -10.06 2.48 -12.95
C GLU A 48 -9.56 3.93 -12.77
N GLU A 49 -10.48 4.89 -12.66
CA GLU A 49 -10.15 6.28 -12.34
C GLU A 49 -9.43 6.36 -10.99
N PHE A 50 -9.90 5.64 -9.96
CA PHE A 50 -9.22 5.56 -8.67
C PHE A 50 -7.80 5.02 -8.79
N CYS A 51 -7.57 3.92 -9.51
CA CYS A 51 -6.22 3.38 -9.70
C CYS A 51 -5.29 4.38 -10.39
N GLN A 52 -5.78 5.05 -11.44
CA GLN A 52 -5.01 6.06 -12.16
C GLN A 52 -4.68 7.26 -11.28
N GLU A 53 -5.69 7.81 -10.60
CA GLU A 53 -5.57 8.96 -9.70
C GLU A 53 -4.70 8.65 -8.49
N PHE A 54 -4.88 7.48 -7.87
CA PHE A 54 -4.04 7.00 -6.79
C PHE A 54 -2.60 6.88 -7.25
N THR A 55 -2.30 6.18 -8.36
CA THR A 55 -0.91 6.07 -8.83
C THR A 55 -0.32 7.43 -9.18
N ARG A 56 -1.08 8.34 -9.80
CA ARG A 56 -0.64 9.70 -10.11
C ARG A 56 -0.28 10.47 -8.85
N GLU A 57 -1.16 10.48 -7.86
CA GLU A 57 -0.98 11.20 -6.61
C GLU A 57 0.18 10.61 -5.79
N MET A 58 0.28 9.28 -5.74
CA MET A 58 1.39 8.61 -5.09
C MET A 58 2.73 8.91 -5.78
N ASN A 59 2.76 9.03 -7.11
CA ASN A 59 3.95 9.43 -7.83
C ASN A 59 4.31 10.90 -7.57
N ARG A 60 3.32 11.80 -7.51
CA ARG A 60 3.53 13.21 -7.13
C ARG A 60 4.16 13.33 -5.75
N LEU A 61 3.57 12.69 -4.74
CA LEU A 61 4.08 12.67 -3.37
C LEU A 61 5.49 12.06 -3.31
N HIS A 62 5.79 11.07 -4.16
CA HIS A 62 7.13 10.50 -4.24
C HIS A 62 8.13 11.50 -4.81
N GLY A 63 7.77 12.18 -5.89
CA GLY A 63 8.60 13.23 -6.48
C GLY A 63 8.91 14.35 -5.49
N GLU A 64 7.91 14.79 -4.73
CA GLU A 64 8.06 15.82 -3.68
C GLU A 64 8.98 15.37 -2.56
N ALA A 65 8.79 14.16 -2.03
CA ALA A 65 9.63 13.62 -0.97
C ALA A 65 11.08 13.39 -1.44
N THR A 66 11.28 12.90 -2.67
CA THR A 66 12.62 12.76 -3.26
C THR A 66 13.29 14.13 -3.48
N ALA A 67 12.55 15.13 -3.95
CA ALA A 67 13.07 16.49 -4.11
C ALA A 67 13.42 17.12 -2.76
N ALA A 68 12.60 16.90 -1.72
CA ALA A 68 12.85 17.36 -0.37
C ALA A 68 14.11 16.70 0.23
N ALA A 69 14.28 15.39 0.07
CA ALA A 69 15.48 14.67 0.51
C ALA A 69 16.74 15.22 -0.18
N ALA A 70 16.71 15.40 -1.50
CA ALA A 70 17.82 16.02 -2.23
C ALA A 70 18.10 17.47 -1.79
N GLY A 71 17.07 18.20 -1.36
CA GLY A 71 17.20 19.52 -0.74
C GLY A 71 17.92 19.45 0.61
N ALA A 72 17.49 18.53 1.49
CA ALA A 72 18.12 18.29 2.79
C ALA A 72 19.59 17.91 2.66
N ASP A 73 19.95 17.05 1.70
CA ASP A 73 21.34 16.67 1.44
C ASP A 73 22.21 17.87 1.06
N ARG A 74 21.70 18.78 0.21
CA ARG A 74 22.41 20.01 -0.16
C ARG A 74 22.56 20.98 1.02
N GLU A 75 21.54 21.08 1.85
CA GLU A 75 21.59 21.91 3.05
C GLU A 75 22.60 21.36 4.04
N MET A 76 22.60 20.05 4.30
CA MET A 76 23.60 19.38 5.13
C MET A 76 25.03 19.59 4.61
N ALA A 77 25.24 19.50 3.30
CA ALA A 77 26.55 19.79 2.69
C ALA A 77 26.98 21.26 2.87
N THR A 78 26.02 22.19 2.95
CA THR A 78 26.29 23.60 3.24
C THR A 78 26.67 23.81 4.70
N LEU A 79 25.92 23.18 5.62
CA LEU A 79 26.23 23.18 7.06
C LEU A 79 27.61 22.58 7.32
N ASP A 80 27.99 21.50 6.63
CA ASP A 80 29.33 20.89 6.75
C ASP A 80 30.45 21.85 6.36
N ARG A 81 30.27 22.65 5.30
CA ARG A 81 31.26 23.67 4.92
C ARG A 81 31.34 24.79 5.96
N GLN A 82 30.22 25.19 6.55
CA GLN A 82 30.18 26.20 7.61
C GLN A 82 30.88 25.71 8.88
N ILE A 83 30.58 24.48 9.31
CA ILE A 83 31.25 23.80 10.42
C ILE A 83 32.76 23.72 10.17
N ALA A 84 33.19 23.24 8.99
CA ALA A 84 34.59 23.14 8.65
C ALA A 84 35.32 24.50 8.65
N LYS A 85 34.64 25.57 8.22
CA LYS A 85 35.18 26.94 8.25
C LYS A 85 35.33 27.44 9.68
N LEU A 86 34.33 27.23 10.54
CA LEU A 86 34.39 27.59 11.96
C LEU A 86 35.51 26.83 12.68
N VAL A 87 35.62 25.51 12.46
CA VAL A 87 36.68 24.69 13.06
C VAL A 87 38.06 25.18 12.63
N ARG A 88 38.25 25.49 11.34
CA ARG A 88 39.51 26.03 10.83
C ARG A 88 39.85 27.39 11.44
N TRP A 89 38.88 28.29 11.50
CA TRP A 89 39.04 29.60 12.14
C TRP A 89 39.48 29.46 13.61
N ILE A 90 38.86 28.54 14.36
CA ILE A 90 39.28 28.23 15.74
C ILE A 90 40.73 27.71 15.77
N ALA A 91 41.11 26.84 14.84
CA ALA A 91 42.44 26.22 14.82
C ALA A 91 43.56 27.21 14.42
N GLU A 92 43.27 28.19 13.56
CA GLU A 92 44.26 29.09 12.96
C GLU A 92 44.35 30.45 13.67
N GLU A 93 43.22 31.02 14.13
CA GLU A 93 43.15 32.41 14.58
C GLU A 93 42.84 32.58 16.08
N TRP A 94 42.48 31.52 16.80
CA TRP A 94 42.04 31.67 18.19
C TRP A 94 43.20 31.76 19.18
N THR A 95 43.53 32.98 19.59
CA THR A 95 44.53 33.30 20.62
C THR A 95 43.92 33.33 22.03
N GLY A 96 43.27 32.26 22.50
CA GLY A 96 43.04 31.87 23.92
C GLY A 96 42.42 32.82 24.96
N ASP A 97 42.40 34.14 24.77
CA ASP A 97 42.29 35.13 25.85
C ASP A 97 40.85 35.65 26.08
N ASN A 98 39.90 35.28 25.21
CA ASN A 98 38.52 35.79 25.29
C ASN A 98 37.48 34.67 25.43
N ASN A 99 37.21 34.30 26.68
CA ASN A 99 36.38 33.15 27.07
C ASN A 99 34.91 33.28 26.62
N ALA A 100 34.38 34.52 26.52
CA ALA A 100 33.03 34.79 26.03
C ALA A 100 32.87 34.52 24.51
N ALA A 101 33.89 34.84 23.72
CA ALA A 101 33.90 34.53 22.28
C ALA A 101 33.99 33.02 22.03
N ALA A 102 34.77 32.29 22.84
CA ALA A 102 34.85 30.84 22.78
C ALA A 102 33.51 30.16 23.12
N SER A 103 32.75 30.72 24.08
CA SER A 103 31.40 30.26 24.42
C SER A 103 30.40 30.45 23.27
N GLY A 104 30.44 31.59 22.58
CA GLY A 104 29.54 31.86 21.45
C GLY A 104 29.77 30.90 20.28
N VAL A 105 31.04 30.66 19.94
CA VAL A 105 31.43 29.76 18.84
C VAL A 105 31.06 28.30 19.12
N ARG A 106 31.24 27.82 20.36
CA ARG A 106 30.79 26.46 20.73
C ARG A 106 29.28 26.31 20.62
N ARG A 107 28.51 27.35 20.99
CA ARG A 107 27.05 27.33 20.89
C ARG A 107 26.59 27.31 19.43
N GLU A 108 27.23 28.11 18.57
CA GLU A 108 26.97 28.11 17.13
C GLU A 108 27.26 26.75 16.51
N LEU A 109 28.43 26.17 16.81
CA LEU A 109 28.83 24.85 16.33
C LEU A 109 27.81 23.77 16.74
N ALA A 110 27.42 23.74 18.02
CA ALA A 110 26.40 22.81 18.51
C ALA A 110 25.05 23.01 17.82
N GLY A 111 24.66 24.25 17.54
CA GLY A 111 23.43 24.55 16.79
C GLY A 111 23.45 24.04 15.35
N LEU A 112 24.58 24.22 14.65
CA LEU A 112 24.75 23.71 13.28
C LEU A 112 24.76 22.17 13.24
N GLU A 113 25.44 21.53 14.19
CA GLU A 113 25.45 20.06 14.33
C GLU A 113 24.05 19.51 14.64
N GLN A 114 23.31 20.16 15.55
CA GLN A 114 21.94 19.79 15.86
C GLN A 114 21.04 19.90 14.63
N LYS A 115 21.10 21.02 13.91
CA LYS A 115 20.30 21.22 12.69
C LYS A 115 20.62 20.16 11.63
N LYS A 116 21.88 19.80 11.48
CA LYS A 116 22.31 18.72 10.57
C LYS A 116 21.72 17.37 10.99
N ALA A 117 21.73 17.05 12.28
CA ALA A 117 21.16 15.81 12.80
C ALA A 117 19.65 15.74 12.59
N GLU A 118 18.92 16.84 12.79
CA GLU A 118 17.49 16.95 12.54
C GLU A 118 17.14 16.75 11.05
N LEU A 119 17.90 17.37 10.14
CA LEU A 119 17.73 17.18 8.69
C LEU A 119 17.98 15.72 8.28
N ALA A 120 19.05 15.11 8.79
CA ALA A 120 19.37 13.70 8.51
C ALA A 120 18.28 12.74 9.01
N ALA A 121 17.76 12.96 10.22
CA ALA A 121 16.68 12.16 10.78
C ALA A 121 15.39 12.29 9.95
N THR A 122 15.05 13.51 9.53
CA THR A 122 13.87 13.77 8.70
C THR A 122 13.98 13.10 7.33
N ALA A 123 15.15 13.18 6.68
CA ALA A 123 15.42 12.53 5.40
C ALA A 123 15.32 10.99 5.51
N ALA A 124 15.92 10.39 6.54
CA ALA A 124 15.87 8.95 6.77
C ALA A 124 14.45 8.43 7.07
N ALA A 125 13.65 9.22 7.79
CA ALA A 125 12.25 8.91 8.05
C ALA A 125 11.42 8.95 6.75
N ALA A 126 11.62 9.97 5.92
CA ALA A 126 10.94 10.10 4.62
C ALA A 126 11.29 8.94 3.68
N GLU A 127 12.56 8.54 3.61
CA GLU A 127 13.01 7.41 2.78
C GLU A 127 12.42 6.08 3.26
N SER A 128 12.35 5.87 4.59
CA SER A 128 11.73 4.67 5.16
C SER A 128 10.23 4.61 4.86
N ALA A 129 9.53 5.74 4.93
CA ALA A 129 8.13 5.83 4.57
C ALA A 129 7.89 5.54 3.08
N GLN A 130 8.80 5.97 2.19
CA GLN A 130 8.74 5.63 0.76
C GLN A 130 8.90 4.12 0.53
N ARG A 131 9.84 3.46 1.22
CA ARG A 131 10.09 2.01 1.08
C ARG A 131 8.93 1.14 1.59
N ALA A 132 8.21 1.57 2.62
CA ALA A 132 7.11 0.81 3.23
C ALA A 132 5.78 0.88 2.44
N ARG A 133 5.76 1.60 1.32
CA ARG A 133 4.54 1.97 0.62
C ARG A 133 4.05 0.88 -0.34
N PRO A 134 2.74 0.56 -0.37
CA PRO A 134 2.19 -0.35 -1.37
C PRO A 134 2.35 0.22 -2.78
N LEU A 135 2.85 -0.60 -3.71
CA LEU A 135 2.91 -0.28 -5.14
C LEU A 135 1.61 -0.73 -5.80
N LEU A 136 0.68 0.21 -6.02
CA LEU A 136 -0.47 -0.03 -6.89
C LEU A 136 -0.09 0.31 -8.33
N HIS A 137 -0.17 -0.68 -9.21
CA HIS A 137 0.07 -0.48 -10.64
C HIS A 137 -1.17 0.17 -11.30
N PRO A 138 -0.99 1.13 -12.24
CA PRO A 138 -2.12 1.82 -12.88
C PRO A 138 -3.11 0.87 -13.57
N GLU A 139 -2.60 -0.20 -14.19
CA GLU A 139 -3.43 -1.16 -14.93
C GLU A 139 -4.19 -2.16 -14.04
N MET A 140 -4.05 -2.08 -12.71
CA MET A 140 -4.81 -2.95 -11.79
C MET A 140 -6.33 -2.79 -11.97
N GLY A 141 -6.79 -1.58 -12.32
CA GLY A 141 -8.19 -1.33 -12.65
C GLY A 141 -8.70 -2.16 -13.83
N ILE A 142 -7.85 -2.31 -14.86
CA ILE A 142 -8.16 -3.09 -16.07
C ILE A 142 -8.21 -4.59 -15.73
N VAL A 143 -7.22 -5.08 -14.98
CA VAL A 143 -7.15 -6.49 -14.55
C VAL A 143 -8.36 -6.84 -13.69
N TYR A 144 -8.71 -5.98 -12.75
CA TYR A 144 -9.88 -6.16 -11.90
C TYR A 144 -11.17 -6.19 -12.71
N ARG A 145 -11.35 -5.26 -13.65
CA ARG A 145 -12.48 -5.24 -14.58
C ARG A 145 -12.58 -6.53 -15.38
N HIS A 146 -11.46 -7.04 -15.89
CA HIS A 146 -11.43 -8.30 -16.61
C HIS A 146 -11.90 -9.47 -15.75
N TRP A 147 -11.42 -9.57 -14.51
CA TRP A 147 -11.86 -10.61 -13.57
C TRP A 147 -13.36 -10.54 -13.26
N VAL A 148 -13.90 -9.33 -13.05
CA VAL A 148 -15.34 -9.14 -12.83
C VAL A 148 -16.16 -9.59 -14.05
N MET A 149 -15.73 -9.21 -15.26
CA MET A 149 -16.41 -9.62 -16.49
C MET A 149 -16.34 -11.13 -16.73
N GLU A 150 -15.18 -11.75 -16.50
CA GLU A 150 -15.01 -13.19 -16.68
C GLU A 150 -15.82 -13.98 -15.65
N ALA A 151 -15.88 -13.51 -14.41
CA ALA A 151 -16.73 -14.10 -13.36
C ALA A 151 -18.22 -14.01 -13.72
N ARG A 152 -18.68 -12.88 -14.29
CA ARG A 152 -20.08 -12.71 -14.73
C ARG A 152 -20.41 -13.65 -15.90
N ASP A 153 -19.60 -13.60 -16.96
CA ASP A 153 -19.97 -14.18 -18.26
C ASP A 153 -19.57 -15.65 -18.39
N GLY A 154 -18.44 -16.06 -17.80
CA GLY A 154 -17.87 -17.39 -18.01
C GLY A 154 -18.48 -18.49 -17.12
N LEU A 155 -19.19 -18.15 -16.04
CA LEU A 155 -19.74 -19.15 -15.12
C LEU A 155 -20.70 -20.13 -15.80
N HIS A 156 -21.49 -19.68 -16.78
CA HIS A 156 -22.49 -20.50 -17.48
C HIS A 156 -21.97 -21.07 -18.81
N ASP A 157 -20.75 -20.73 -19.21
CA ASP A 157 -20.12 -21.19 -20.43
C ASP A 157 -19.16 -22.36 -20.12
N PRO A 158 -19.41 -23.58 -20.62
CA PRO A 158 -18.57 -24.75 -20.34
C PRO A 158 -17.08 -24.55 -20.69
N ASP A 159 -16.78 -23.80 -21.74
CA ASP A 159 -15.41 -23.61 -22.22
C ASP A 159 -14.66 -22.55 -21.39
N ARG A 160 -15.38 -21.64 -20.74
CA ARG A 160 -14.82 -20.53 -19.95
C ARG A 160 -15.01 -20.68 -18.43
N ARG A 161 -15.75 -21.71 -18.00
CA ARG A 161 -16.09 -21.90 -16.58
C ARG A 161 -14.86 -22.01 -15.67
N GLN A 162 -13.77 -22.60 -16.17
CA GLN A 162 -12.52 -22.70 -15.40
C GLN A 162 -11.92 -21.32 -15.11
N ASP A 163 -11.86 -20.45 -16.12
CA ASP A 163 -11.32 -19.11 -16.00
C ASP A 163 -12.21 -18.22 -15.12
N ALA A 164 -13.53 -18.35 -15.25
CA ALA A 164 -14.49 -17.67 -14.37
C ALA A 164 -14.33 -18.07 -12.89
N VAL A 165 -14.07 -19.35 -12.60
CA VAL A 165 -13.80 -19.82 -11.24
C VAL A 165 -12.47 -19.27 -10.72
N MET A 166 -11.44 -19.18 -11.56
CA MET A 166 -10.17 -18.57 -11.19
C MET A 166 -10.31 -17.07 -10.89
N ALA A 167 -11.04 -16.34 -11.72
CA ALA A 167 -11.34 -14.93 -11.50
C ALA A 167 -12.09 -14.71 -10.18
N LEU A 168 -13.10 -15.55 -9.89
CA LEU A 168 -13.81 -15.51 -8.61
C LEU A 168 -12.88 -15.73 -7.42
N ARG A 169 -11.98 -16.71 -7.47
CA ARG A 169 -11.01 -16.97 -6.40
C ARG A 169 -10.01 -15.84 -6.18
N ALA A 170 -9.70 -15.07 -7.22
CA ALA A 170 -8.85 -13.89 -7.10
C ALA A 170 -9.53 -12.75 -6.33
N MET A 171 -10.87 -12.71 -6.31
CA MET A 171 -11.67 -11.63 -5.72
C MET A 171 -12.39 -12.01 -4.43
N VAL A 172 -12.68 -13.30 -4.23
CA VAL A 172 -13.49 -13.83 -3.12
C VAL A 172 -12.70 -14.88 -2.36
N ASP A 173 -12.40 -14.59 -1.10
CA ASP A 173 -11.67 -15.49 -0.21
C ASP A 173 -12.58 -16.61 0.33
N GLU A 174 -13.77 -16.27 0.83
CA GLU A 174 -14.74 -17.23 1.35
C GLU A 174 -16.19 -16.83 1.03
N ILE A 175 -17.05 -17.83 0.80
CA ILE A 175 -18.50 -17.68 0.73
C ILE A 175 -19.13 -18.40 1.93
N VAL A 176 -19.55 -17.62 2.93
CA VAL A 176 -20.19 -18.16 4.13
C VAL A 176 -21.70 -18.23 3.93
N LEU A 177 -22.24 -19.45 4.01
CA LEU A 177 -23.69 -19.69 3.98
C LEU A 177 -24.21 -19.83 5.41
N THR A 178 -24.96 -18.84 5.88
CA THR A 178 -25.62 -18.88 7.19
C THR A 178 -27.03 -19.46 7.08
N ALA A 179 -27.41 -20.29 8.05
CA ALA A 179 -28.82 -20.63 8.26
C ALA A 179 -29.52 -19.38 8.78
N GLY A 180 -30.59 -18.96 8.11
CA GLY A 180 -31.46 -17.87 8.59
C GLY A 180 -32.28 -18.29 9.79
#